data_AF-A0A939I6C7-F1
#
_entry.id   AF-A0A939I6C7-F1
#
_cell.length_a   1.000
_cell.length_b   1.000
_cell.length_c   1.000
_cell.angle_alpha   90.00
_cell.angle_beta   90.00
_cell.angle_gamma   90.00
#
_symmetry.space_group_name_H-M   'P 1'
#
loop_
_entity.id
_entity.type
_entity.pdbx_description
1 polymer ?
#
loop_
_entity_poly.entity_id
_entity_poly.type
_entity_poly.pdbx_seq_one_letter_code
_entity_poly.pdbx_strand_id
1 'polypeptide(L)'
;MFNRTRSALLSVAAATAILVPLAGTASATPTPAVGPAQLSSVSRAVTQQQNWPIIDWDITNITGGRGEHATRYWNLIDTIHRVTYGDATNTENGGLVQQTTRNTNQLIQVRVRNEGSDLVSIYIWADSLYVAGFYSPGANVHWAFRDGREQQFQNILGVRPQLMPRNGSYASLTGGSTRENLYLGSTNIFNAMWDLHNMGQWDATRADRGMLMAITIFSEAARFGPIFNRIYGNINGFTNYQLSRDYAELENQWGALSRAAHNWQHGQPATVRVIGNNVTSFLRLRQVVGYVELHGSEALL
;
A
#
# COMPACT_ATOMS: atom_id res chain seq x y z
N MET A 1 -24.94 -6.03 38.29
CA MET A 1 -24.96 -4.71 38.97
C MET A 1 -23.53 -4.19 39.01
N PHE A 2 -23.30 -3.00 38.43
CA PHE A 2 -22.09 -2.14 38.49
C PHE A 2 -20.77 -2.70 37.93
N ASN A 3 -19.94 -1.98 37.18
CA ASN A 3 -20.07 -0.68 36.54
C ASN A 3 -19.06 -0.61 35.39
N ARG A 4 -19.44 0.03 34.27
CA ARG A 4 -18.54 0.39 33.16
C ARG A 4 -17.73 1.64 33.55
N THR A 5 -16.46 1.68 33.19
CA THR A 5 -15.74 2.95 33.05
C THR A 5 -14.93 2.93 31.76
N ARG A 6 -15.40 3.75 30.81
CA ARG A 6 -14.65 4.25 29.66
C ARG A 6 -13.84 5.47 30.13
N SER A 7 -12.63 5.64 29.65
CA SER A 7 -11.93 6.93 29.54
C SER A 7 -10.99 6.78 28.34
N ALA A 8 -11.26 7.40 27.19
CA ALA A 8 -11.21 8.82 26.85
C ALA A 8 -9.85 9.19 26.23
N LEU A 9 -9.95 9.57 24.95
CA LEU A 9 -8.99 10.25 24.10
C LEU A 9 -8.28 11.41 24.81
N LEU A 10 -7.00 11.58 24.49
CA LEU A 10 -6.28 12.84 24.70
C LEU A 10 -5.56 13.22 23.40
N SER A 11 -6.06 14.29 22.77
CA SER A 11 -5.35 15.09 21.79
C SER A 11 -4.87 16.38 22.46
N VAL A 12 -3.65 16.81 22.14
CA VAL A 12 -3.08 18.16 22.43
C VAL A 12 -2.07 18.39 21.29
N ALA A 13 -2.31 19.27 20.30
CA ALA A 13 -2.06 20.73 20.27
C ALA A 13 -0.61 21.11 20.69
N ALA A 14 0.10 22.11 20.20
CA ALA A 14 0.03 22.99 19.05
C ALA A 14 1.46 23.59 18.91
N ALA A 15 1.80 24.01 17.70
CA ALA A 15 3.05 24.67 17.36
C ALA A 15 3.22 26.00 18.11
N THR A 16 4.46 26.31 18.53
CA THR A 16 4.86 27.64 18.99
C THR A 16 5.97 28.15 18.09
N ALA A 17 5.67 29.17 17.28
CA ALA A 17 6.62 29.95 16.51
C ALA A 17 7.13 31.10 17.39
N ILE A 18 8.45 31.34 17.37
CA ILE A 18 9.07 32.50 18.02
C ILE A 18 9.53 33.48 16.94
N LEU A 19 8.92 34.68 16.97
CA LEU A 19 9.36 35.89 16.27
C LEU A 19 10.46 36.60 17.08
N VAL A 20 11.49 37.10 16.41
CA VAL A 20 12.45 38.10 16.96
C VAL A 20 12.64 39.21 15.91
N PRO A 21 12.73 40.51 16.30
CA PRO A 21 12.58 41.65 15.39
C PRO A 21 13.90 42.20 14.83
N LEU A 22 13.73 43.08 13.82
CA LEU A 22 14.71 43.86 13.05
C LEU A 22 15.46 44.97 13.83
N ALA A 23 16.69 45.23 13.39
CA ALA A 23 17.36 46.54 13.23
C ALA A 23 18.57 46.31 12.28
N GLY A 24 19.02 47.15 11.34
CA GLY A 24 18.79 48.56 11.00
C GLY A 24 20.16 49.23 10.75
N THR A 25 20.30 49.98 9.64
CA THR A 25 21.43 50.86 9.20
C THR A 25 22.58 50.18 8.41
N ALA A 26 23.19 50.73 7.34
CA ALA A 26 23.04 51.97 6.58
C ALA A 26 23.64 51.85 5.15
N SER A 27 23.05 52.63 4.24
CA SER A 27 23.53 53.33 3.02
C SER A 27 24.91 53.06 2.40
N ALA A 28 24.93 52.80 1.08
CA ALA A 28 25.63 53.63 0.07
C ALA A 28 25.30 53.17 -1.37
N THR A 29 24.83 54.09 -2.22
CA THR A 29 24.82 54.02 -3.70
C THR A 29 26.06 54.72 -4.26
N PRO A 30 26.58 54.31 -5.43
CA PRO A 30 26.16 54.97 -6.67
C PRO A 30 26.00 54.04 -7.88
N THR A 31 25.12 54.47 -8.79
CA THR A 31 24.82 53.93 -10.12
C THR A 31 26.01 54.09 -11.09
N PRO A 32 26.12 53.24 -12.13
CA PRO A 32 25.83 53.77 -13.47
C PRO A 32 25.14 52.81 -14.47
N ALA A 33 24.38 53.44 -15.38
CA ALA A 33 24.13 53.16 -16.81
C ALA A 33 23.68 51.76 -17.32
N VAL A 34 22.38 51.71 -17.63
CA VAL A 34 21.63 51.10 -18.75
C VAL A 34 22.39 50.26 -19.81
N GLY A 35 21.96 49.01 -19.94
CA GLY A 35 21.89 48.24 -21.20
C GLY A 35 20.64 47.33 -21.15
N PRO A 36 19.89 47.11 -22.24
CA PRO A 36 18.70 46.28 -22.22
C PRO A 36 19.11 44.80 -22.12
N ALA A 37 19.23 44.30 -20.90
CA ALA A 37 19.37 42.87 -20.65
C ALA A 37 18.04 42.21 -21.05
N GLN A 38 18.09 41.39 -22.09
CA GLN A 38 17.04 40.45 -22.45
C GLN A 38 16.63 39.71 -21.18
N LEU A 39 15.38 39.92 -20.74
CA LEU A 39 14.74 39.07 -19.75
C LEU A 39 14.59 37.70 -20.40
N SER A 40 15.62 36.87 -20.27
CA SER A 40 15.51 35.43 -20.44
C SER A 40 14.43 34.99 -19.48
N SER A 41 13.23 34.74 -20.00
CA SER A 41 12.18 34.04 -19.29
C SER A 41 12.77 32.71 -18.87
N VAL A 42 13.22 32.62 -17.61
CA VAL A 42 13.49 31.36 -16.97
C VAL A 42 12.13 30.68 -16.92
N SER A 43 11.87 29.83 -17.92
CA SER A 43 10.77 28.89 -17.91
C SER A 43 10.97 28.05 -16.65
N ARG A 44 10.29 28.44 -15.56
CA ARG A 44 10.13 27.56 -14.41
C ARG A 44 9.48 26.31 -14.96
N ALA A 45 10.26 25.23 -15.04
CA ALA A 45 9.70 23.91 -15.17
C ALA A 45 8.64 23.80 -14.07
N VAL A 46 7.38 23.72 -14.47
CA VAL A 46 6.31 23.35 -13.55
C VAL A 46 6.65 21.93 -13.15
N THR A 47 7.32 21.76 -12.01
CA THR A 47 7.38 20.45 -11.35
C THR A 47 5.92 20.10 -11.12
N GLN A 48 5.38 19.15 -11.90
CA GLN A 48 4.07 18.60 -11.60
C GLN A 48 4.14 18.15 -10.15
N GLN A 49 3.40 18.85 -9.28
CA GLN A 49 3.38 18.53 -7.87
C GLN A 49 2.84 17.10 -7.77
N GLN A 50 3.69 16.20 -7.26
CA GLN A 50 3.34 14.81 -7.05
C GLN A 50 2.17 14.77 -6.05
N ASN A 51 0.97 14.53 -6.57
CA ASN A 51 -0.28 14.67 -5.81
C ASN A 51 -0.77 13.33 -5.21
N TRP A 52 0.05 12.29 -5.22
CA TRP A 52 -0.29 11.00 -4.62
C TRP A 52 0.54 10.69 -3.36
N PRO A 53 -0.02 9.97 -2.37
CA PRO A 53 0.71 9.58 -1.18
C PRO A 53 1.92 8.69 -1.49
N ILE A 54 3.03 8.97 -0.82
CA ILE A 54 4.24 8.14 -0.83
C ILE A 54 4.47 7.61 0.58
N ILE A 55 4.66 6.30 0.69
CA ILE A 55 4.90 5.57 1.94
C ILE A 55 6.29 4.94 1.85
N ASP A 56 7.17 5.26 2.80
CA ASP A 56 8.50 4.67 2.85
C ASP A 56 8.50 3.43 3.74
N TRP A 57 8.99 2.31 3.21
CA TRP A 57 9.24 1.10 3.96
C TRP A 57 10.72 0.72 3.89
N ASP A 58 11.43 0.97 4.99
CA ASP A 58 12.85 0.65 5.10
C ASP A 58 13.06 -0.81 5.53
N ILE A 59 13.58 -1.61 4.59
CA ILE A 59 13.93 -3.02 4.77
C ILE A 59 15.43 -3.24 4.96
N THR A 60 16.21 -2.19 5.23
CA THR A 60 17.64 -2.30 5.54
C THR A 60 17.85 -3.37 6.61
N ASN A 61 18.73 -4.34 6.34
CA ASN A 61 19.04 -5.46 7.23
C ASN A 61 17.86 -6.39 7.59
N ILE A 62 16.75 -6.39 6.85
CA ILE A 62 15.59 -7.26 7.12
C ILE A 62 15.98 -8.75 7.18
N THR A 63 17.03 -9.15 6.45
CA THR A 63 17.59 -10.51 6.43
C THR A 63 18.32 -10.91 7.71
N GLY A 64 18.60 -9.97 8.61
CA GLY A 64 19.11 -10.26 9.96
C GLY A 64 18.05 -10.72 10.95
N GLY A 65 16.75 -10.66 10.57
CA GLY A 65 15.61 -10.85 11.47
C GLY A 65 15.55 -9.80 12.58
N ARG A 66 14.44 -9.73 13.34
CA ARG A 66 14.23 -9.00 14.64
C ARG A 66 12.87 -8.28 14.66
N GLY A 67 12.41 -7.98 15.88
CA GLY A 67 11.14 -7.29 16.13
C GLY A 67 11.03 -5.90 15.51
N GLU A 68 12.13 -5.17 15.33
CA GLU A 68 12.10 -3.84 14.70
C GLU A 68 11.59 -3.89 13.26
N HIS A 69 12.03 -4.86 12.45
CA HIS A 69 11.56 -5.00 11.06
C HIS A 69 10.07 -5.35 11.00
N ALA A 70 9.59 -6.15 11.96
CA ALA A 70 8.17 -6.46 12.07
C ALA A 70 7.36 -5.21 12.44
N THR A 71 7.86 -4.38 13.36
CA THR A 71 7.24 -3.08 13.68
C THR A 71 7.20 -2.15 12.47
N ARG A 72 8.27 -2.05 11.68
CA ARG A 72 8.28 -1.27 10.45
C ARG A 72 7.25 -1.77 9.44
N TYR A 73 7.10 -3.10 9.31
CA TYR A 73 6.07 -3.70 8.47
C TYR A 73 4.65 -3.43 8.98
N TRP A 74 4.41 -3.50 10.29
CA TRP A 74 3.13 -3.10 10.89
C TRP A 74 2.80 -1.63 10.57
N ASN A 75 3.76 -0.72 10.76
CA ASN A 75 3.60 0.71 10.48
C ASN A 75 3.30 0.99 8.99
N LEU A 76 3.91 0.20 8.09
CA LEU A 76 3.63 0.27 6.66
C LEU A 76 2.15 -0.06 6.38
N ILE A 77 1.65 -1.19 6.87
CA ILE A 77 0.27 -1.62 6.62
C ILE A 77 -0.73 -0.64 7.24
N ASP A 78 -0.47 -0.17 8.47
CA ASP A 78 -1.26 0.87 9.12
C ASP A 78 -1.26 2.19 8.32
N THR A 79 -0.14 2.55 7.69
CA THR A 79 -0.09 3.73 6.83
C THR A 79 -0.88 3.53 5.53
N ILE A 80 -0.81 2.35 4.91
CA ILE A 80 -1.64 2.00 3.74
C ILE A 80 -3.11 2.19 4.11
N HIS A 81 -3.55 1.57 5.20
CA HIS A 81 -4.90 1.70 5.75
C HIS A 81 -5.33 3.16 5.90
N ARG A 82 -4.52 4.01 6.54
CA ARG A 82 -4.85 5.44 6.71
C ARG A 82 -5.07 6.21 5.40
N VAL A 83 -4.42 5.79 4.30
CA VAL A 83 -4.55 6.47 3.00
C VAL A 83 -5.54 5.80 2.05
N THR A 84 -5.97 4.56 2.35
CA THR A 84 -6.93 3.81 1.55
C THR A 84 -8.30 3.74 2.17
N TYR A 85 -8.46 3.96 3.48
CA TYR A 85 -9.78 3.91 4.12
C TYR A 85 -10.77 4.90 3.49
N GLY A 86 -11.94 4.37 3.16
CA GLY A 86 -13.15 5.09 2.78
C GLY A 86 -14.14 5.14 3.94
N ASP A 87 -15.41 4.86 3.64
CA ASP A 87 -16.49 4.91 4.63
C ASP A 87 -16.39 3.72 5.61
N ALA A 88 -16.48 3.98 6.91
CA ALA A 88 -16.43 2.93 7.92
C ALA A 88 -17.62 1.96 7.77
N THR A 89 -17.35 0.67 7.63
CA THR A 89 -18.39 -0.37 7.63
C THR A 89 -18.56 -0.90 9.04
N ASN A 90 -19.81 -1.09 9.51
CA ASN A 90 -20.08 -1.67 10.82
C ASN A 90 -19.37 -0.94 12.00
N THR A 91 -19.68 0.36 12.14
CA THR A 91 -19.16 1.22 13.22
C THR A 91 -19.51 0.71 14.62
N GLU A 92 -20.57 -0.10 14.76
CA GLU A 92 -21.04 -0.65 16.04
C GLU A 92 -20.07 -1.69 16.66
N ASN A 93 -19.16 -2.27 15.87
CA ASN A 93 -18.26 -3.35 16.32
C ASN A 93 -16.77 -2.99 16.32
N GLY A 94 -16.45 -1.70 16.39
CA GLY A 94 -15.09 -1.22 16.67
C GLY A 94 -14.18 -1.00 15.46
N GLY A 95 -14.73 -0.79 14.26
CA GLY A 95 -13.96 -0.29 13.11
C GLY A 95 -12.96 -1.29 12.49
N LEU A 96 -13.11 -2.59 12.76
CA LEU A 96 -12.22 -3.66 12.27
C LEU A 96 -12.66 -4.25 10.92
N VAL A 97 -13.77 -3.76 10.37
CA VAL A 97 -14.21 -4.03 8.99
C VAL A 97 -14.29 -2.67 8.33
N GLN A 98 -13.37 -2.36 7.42
CA GLN A 98 -13.37 -1.08 6.72
C GLN A 98 -13.53 -1.29 5.23
N GLN A 99 -13.84 -0.23 4.51
CA GLN A 99 -13.87 -0.22 3.06
C GLN A 99 -12.74 0.64 2.54
N THR A 100 -12.23 0.30 1.36
CA THR A 100 -11.38 1.20 0.58
C THR A 100 -12.12 2.47 0.16
N THR A 101 -11.37 3.51 -0.19
CA THR A 101 -11.89 4.76 -0.75
C THR A 101 -12.64 4.50 -2.05
N ARG A 102 -13.60 5.37 -2.37
CA ARG A 102 -14.29 5.33 -3.67
C ARG A 102 -13.57 6.16 -4.74
N ASN A 103 -12.47 6.82 -4.38
CA ASN A 103 -11.69 7.59 -5.33
C ASN A 103 -10.89 6.67 -6.24
N THR A 104 -11.48 6.30 -7.37
CA THR A 104 -10.83 5.48 -8.40
C THR A 104 -9.63 6.18 -9.06
N ASN A 105 -9.41 7.48 -8.84
CA ASN A 105 -8.29 8.23 -9.40
C ASN A 105 -7.08 8.33 -8.47
N GLN A 106 -7.01 7.51 -7.41
CA GLN A 106 -5.97 7.61 -6.41
C GLN A 106 -5.02 6.40 -6.46
N LEU A 107 -3.75 6.68 -6.77
CA LEU A 107 -2.63 5.76 -6.52
C LEU A 107 -2.00 6.06 -5.16
N ILE A 108 -1.37 5.04 -4.59
CA ILE A 108 -0.38 5.18 -3.53
C ILE A 108 0.94 4.59 -4.03
N GLN A 109 2.05 5.18 -3.62
CA GLN A 109 3.39 4.66 -3.92
C GLN A 109 4.02 4.15 -2.62
N VAL A 110 4.36 2.86 -2.56
CA VAL A 110 5.18 2.30 -1.50
C VAL A 110 6.62 2.24 -1.98
N ARG A 111 7.51 3.09 -1.44
CA ARG A 111 8.95 3.02 -1.70
C ARG A 111 9.58 2.03 -0.75
N VAL A 112 10.00 0.90 -1.28
CA VAL A 112 10.82 -0.07 -0.56
C VAL A 112 12.26 0.43 -0.59
N ARG A 113 12.84 0.66 0.59
CA ARG A 113 14.17 1.27 0.74
C ARG A 113 15.16 0.28 1.35
N ASN A 114 16.39 0.30 0.86
CA ASN A 114 17.50 -0.45 1.42
C ASN A 114 18.74 0.46 1.49
N GLU A 115 19.30 0.59 2.68
CA GLU A 115 20.50 1.39 2.97
C GLU A 115 20.36 2.84 2.50
N GLY A 116 19.19 3.44 2.73
CA GLY A 116 18.87 4.82 2.34
C GLY A 116 18.53 5.01 0.86
N SER A 117 18.68 3.98 0.03
CA SER A 117 18.38 4.02 -1.42
C SER A 117 17.04 3.36 -1.74
N ASP A 118 16.39 3.80 -2.82
CA ASP A 118 15.16 3.16 -3.31
C ASP A 118 15.51 1.82 -3.98
N LEU A 119 14.96 0.73 -3.45
CA LEU A 119 15.12 -0.61 -4.01
C LEU A 119 14.09 -0.85 -5.12
N VAL A 120 12.82 -0.59 -4.84
CA VAL A 120 11.71 -0.66 -5.79
C VAL A 120 10.58 0.22 -5.26
N SER A 121 9.77 0.82 -6.15
CA SER A 121 8.49 1.40 -5.71
C SER A 121 7.33 0.57 -6.22
N ILE A 122 6.38 0.23 -5.36
CA ILE A 122 5.14 -0.46 -5.75
C ILE A 122 4.00 0.56 -5.81
N TYR A 123 3.23 0.53 -6.88
CA TYR A 123 2.04 1.37 -7.05
C TYR A 123 0.80 0.56 -6.75
N ILE A 124 -0.10 1.09 -5.95
CA ILE A 124 -1.34 0.42 -5.55
C ILE A 124 -2.52 1.36 -5.79
N TRP A 125 -3.61 0.83 -6.35
CA TRP A 125 -4.87 1.55 -6.48
C TRP A 125 -5.55 1.65 -5.12
N ALA A 126 -5.75 2.87 -4.60
CA ALA A 126 -6.29 3.08 -3.27
C ALA A 126 -7.75 2.59 -3.15
N ASP A 127 -8.50 2.57 -4.25
CA ASP A 127 -9.89 2.17 -4.30
C ASP A 127 -10.13 0.66 -4.18
N SER A 128 -9.09 -0.15 -4.40
CA SER A 128 -9.24 -1.60 -4.49
C SER A 128 -8.06 -2.38 -3.92
N LEU A 129 -7.05 -1.68 -3.42
CA LEU A 129 -5.77 -2.23 -2.97
C LEU A 129 -5.06 -3.10 -4.02
N TYR A 130 -5.46 -3.11 -5.29
CA TYR A 130 -4.74 -3.85 -6.32
C TYR A 130 -3.41 -3.18 -6.64
N VAL A 131 -2.35 -3.97 -6.75
CA VAL A 131 -1.08 -3.48 -7.31
C VAL A 131 -1.31 -3.07 -8.75
N ALA A 132 -1.01 -1.81 -9.08
CA ALA A 132 -1.11 -1.25 -10.41
C ALA A 132 0.16 -1.47 -11.24
N GLY A 133 1.31 -1.55 -10.56
CA GLY A 133 2.60 -1.64 -11.21
C GLY A 133 3.77 -1.41 -10.24
N PHE A 134 4.95 -1.20 -10.80
CA PHE A 134 6.14 -0.87 -10.01
C PHE A 134 7.12 0.03 -10.77
N TYR A 135 7.98 0.74 -10.06
CA TYR A 135 9.14 1.44 -10.60
C TYR A 135 10.41 0.68 -10.25
N SER A 136 11.27 0.47 -11.25
CA SER A 136 12.57 -0.20 -11.18
C SER A 136 13.68 0.87 -11.16
N PRO A 137 14.23 1.25 -9.99
CA PRO A 137 15.18 2.35 -9.91
C PRO A 137 16.48 2.06 -10.68
N GLY A 138 16.98 0.83 -10.63
CA GLY A 138 18.21 0.44 -11.29
C GLY A 138 18.12 0.38 -12.82
N ALA A 139 16.91 0.29 -13.37
CA ALA A 139 16.65 0.40 -14.81
C ALA A 139 16.01 1.74 -15.23
N ASN A 140 15.58 2.56 -14.28
CA ASN A 140 14.76 3.75 -14.49
C ASN A 140 13.51 3.48 -15.35
N VAL A 141 12.76 2.42 -15.02
CA VAL A 141 11.55 2.02 -15.76
C VAL A 141 10.35 1.91 -14.83
N HIS A 142 9.24 2.57 -15.21
CA HIS A 142 7.92 2.31 -14.64
C HIS A 142 7.23 1.21 -15.42
N TRP A 143 6.78 0.17 -14.73
CA TRP A 143 5.97 -0.90 -15.27
C TRP A 143 4.53 -0.78 -14.78
N ALA A 144 3.57 -1.04 -15.66
CA ALA A 144 2.15 -1.09 -15.34
C ALA A 144 1.53 -2.39 -15.85
N PHE A 145 0.57 -2.94 -15.10
CA PHE A 145 -0.23 -4.06 -15.58
C PHE A 145 -1.08 -3.68 -16.80
N ARG A 146 -1.45 -4.68 -17.61
CA ARG A 146 -2.46 -4.53 -18.66
C ARG A 146 -3.84 -4.88 -18.11
N ASP A 147 -4.44 -3.94 -17.41
CA ASP A 147 -5.70 -4.13 -16.68
C ASP A 147 -6.79 -3.11 -17.06
N GLY A 148 -6.56 -2.31 -18.11
CA GLY A 148 -7.49 -1.28 -18.59
C GLY A 148 -7.39 0.06 -17.85
N ARG A 149 -6.49 0.21 -16.87
CA ARG A 149 -6.22 1.48 -16.17
C ARG A 149 -4.86 2.09 -16.54
N GLU A 150 -4.26 1.69 -17.65
CA GLU A 150 -2.92 2.11 -18.07
C GLU A 150 -2.85 3.62 -18.35
N GLN A 151 -3.86 4.16 -19.02
CA GLN A 151 -3.93 5.60 -19.31
C GLN A 151 -4.08 6.41 -18.01
N GLN A 152 -4.86 5.90 -17.07
CA GLN A 152 -5.05 6.52 -15.76
C GLN A 152 -3.74 6.53 -14.97
N PHE A 153 -3.02 5.39 -14.96
CA PHE A 153 -1.71 5.26 -14.35
C PHE A 153 -0.71 6.27 -14.94
N GLN A 154 -0.64 6.35 -16.28
CA GLN A 154 0.22 7.32 -16.98
C GLN A 154 -0.15 8.76 -16.63
N ASN A 155 -1.44 9.09 -16.60
CA ASN A 155 -1.91 10.45 -16.29
C ASN A 155 -1.56 10.86 -14.86
N ILE A 156 -1.70 9.95 -13.90
CA ILE A 156 -1.36 10.22 -12.50
C ILE A 156 0.14 10.39 -12.36
N LEU A 157 0.96 9.47 -12.88
CA LEU A 157 2.41 9.53 -12.69
C LEU A 157 3.12 10.58 -13.55
N GLY A 158 2.48 11.06 -14.63
CA GLY A 158 3.11 11.97 -15.59
C GLY A 158 4.22 11.32 -16.43
N VAL A 159 4.34 9.99 -16.40
CA VAL A 159 5.34 9.21 -17.14
C VAL A 159 4.67 8.09 -17.93
N ARG A 160 5.21 7.77 -19.10
CA ARG A 160 4.72 6.64 -19.91
C ARG A 160 5.30 5.33 -19.36
N PRO A 161 4.48 4.42 -18.80
CA PRO A 161 4.98 3.14 -18.33
C PRO A 161 5.25 2.17 -19.49
N GLN A 162 6.12 1.20 -19.23
CA GLN A 162 6.17 -0.05 -19.98
C GLN A 162 5.04 -0.97 -19.51
N LEU A 163 4.37 -1.62 -20.46
CA LEU A 163 3.27 -2.51 -20.15
C LEU A 163 3.77 -3.93 -19.95
N MET A 164 3.51 -4.50 -18.77
CA MET A 164 3.82 -5.89 -18.48
C MET A 164 3.06 -6.82 -19.47
N PRO A 165 3.61 -7.98 -19.84
CA PRO A 165 2.90 -9.01 -20.59
C PRO A 165 1.98 -9.86 -19.67
N ARG A 166 1.49 -9.24 -18.59
CA ARG A 166 0.70 -9.82 -17.50
C ARG A 166 -0.45 -8.87 -17.18
N ASN A 167 -1.47 -9.42 -16.54
CA ASN A 167 -2.53 -8.61 -15.92
C ASN A 167 -2.45 -8.75 -14.39
N GLY A 168 -3.26 -8.00 -13.66
CA GLY A 168 -3.24 -8.04 -12.19
C GLY A 168 -3.75 -9.35 -11.56
N SER A 169 -4.13 -10.37 -12.34
CA SER A 169 -4.60 -11.66 -11.83
C SER A 169 -3.44 -12.60 -11.51
N TYR A 170 -3.55 -13.31 -10.39
CA TYR A 170 -2.65 -14.41 -10.02
C TYR A 170 -2.49 -15.45 -11.12
N ALA A 171 -3.55 -15.74 -11.89
CA ALA A 171 -3.49 -16.73 -12.96
C ALA A 171 -2.55 -16.34 -14.11
N SER A 172 -2.22 -15.05 -14.23
CA SER A 172 -1.27 -14.59 -15.26
C SER A 172 0.18 -14.71 -14.80
N LEU A 173 0.44 -14.72 -13.49
CA LEU A 173 1.78 -14.75 -12.92
C LEU A 173 2.29 -16.19 -12.75
N THR A 174 3.53 -16.44 -13.14
CA THR A 174 4.19 -17.72 -12.86
C THR A 174 4.18 -18.00 -11.35
N GLY A 175 3.65 -19.15 -10.94
CA GLY A 175 3.51 -19.55 -9.53
C GLY A 175 2.27 -18.99 -8.83
N GLY A 176 1.45 -18.14 -9.46
CA GLY A 176 0.24 -17.59 -8.84
C GLY A 176 -0.86 -18.62 -8.58
N SER A 177 -0.90 -19.72 -9.35
CA SER A 177 -1.81 -20.85 -9.13
C SER A 177 -1.35 -21.80 -8.00
N THR A 178 -0.10 -21.69 -7.58
CA THR A 178 0.51 -22.52 -6.52
C THR A 178 1.09 -21.67 -5.39
N ARG A 179 0.59 -20.44 -5.25
CA ARG A 179 1.10 -19.42 -4.32
C ARG A 179 0.91 -19.78 -2.85
N GLU A 180 0.11 -20.80 -2.53
CA GLU A 180 0.09 -21.41 -1.20
C GLU A 180 1.49 -21.90 -0.77
N ASN A 181 2.38 -22.16 -1.73
CA ASN A 181 3.76 -22.57 -1.50
C ASN A 181 4.75 -21.39 -1.42
N LEU A 182 4.28 -20.15 -1.56
CA LEU A 182 5.11 -18.95 -1.50
C LEU A 182 5.67 -18.76 -0.10
N TYR A 183 6.98 -18.76 0.02
CA TYR A 183 7.71 -18.52 1.26
C TYR A 183 7.76 -17.03 1.60
N LEU A 184 7.23 -16.65 2.77
CA LEU A 184 7.01 -15.26 3.18
C LEU A 184 8.02 -14.78 4.24
N GLY A 185 9.22 -15.35 4.28
CA GLY A 185 10.30 -14.93 5.18
C GLY A 185 11.07 -13.71 4.69
N SER A 186 11.77 -13.03 5.59
CA SER A 186 12.55 -11.80 5.31
C SER A 186 13.47 -11.91 4.10
N THR A 187 14.20 -13.02 3.96
CA THR A 187 15.13 -13.25 2.83
C THR A 187 14.38 -13.37 1.51
N ASN A 188 13.25 -14.06 1.49
CA ASN A 188 12.42 -14.19 0.30
C ASN A 188 11.81 -12.85 -0.11
N ILE A 189 11.35 -12.05 0.87
CA ILE A 189 10.85 -10.69 0.64
C ILE A 189 11.95 -9.82 0.03
N PHE A 190 13.14 -9.76 0.64
CA PHE A 190 14.26 -8.96 0.14
C PHE A 190 14.63 -9.35 -1.30
N ASN A 191 14.82 -10.65 -1.56
CA ASN A 191 15.20 -11.14 -2.88
C ASN A 191 14.15 -10.81 -3.94
N ALA A 192 12.86 -10.94 -3.61
CA ALA A 192 11.77 -10.62 -4.52
C ALA A 192 11.71 -9.12 -4.86
N MET A 193 11.97 -8.24 -3.88
CA MET A 193 12.05 -6.78 -4.15
C MET A 193 13.31 -6.44 -4.96
N TRP A 194 14.42 -7.12 -4.69
CA TRP A 194 15.66 -7.00 -5.44
C TRP A 194 15.52 -7.46 -6.90
N ASP A 195 14.72 -8.48 -7.16
CA ASP A 195 14.43 -8.92 -8.52
C ASP A 195 13.84 -7.83 -9.39
N LEU A 196 12.97 -7.00 -8.81
CA LEU A 196 12.30 -5.89 -9.49
C LEU A 196 13.23 -4.68 -9.69
N HIS A 197 14.28 -4.52 -8.88
CA HIS A 197 15.15 -3.34 -8.88
C HIS A 197 15.74 -2.99 -10.25
N ASN A 198 16.24 -3.99 -10.98
CA ASN A 198 16.96 -3.85 -12.25
C ASN A 198 16.14 -4.32 -13.47
N MET A 199 14.80 -4.24 -13.41
CA MET A 199 13.93 -4.73 -14.47
C MET A 199 13.84 -3.75 -15.65
N GLY A 200 14.85 -3.76 -16.54
CA GLY A 200 14.85 -2.94 -17.76
C GLY A 200 14.16 -3.59 -18.96
N GLN A 201 13.97 -4.91 -18.91
CA GLN A 201 13.23 -5.74 -19.85
C GLN A 201 12.49 -6.81 -19.06
N TRP A 202 11.36 -7.31 -19.57
CA TRP A 202 10.56 -8.26 -18.82
C TRP A 202 11.24 -9.64 -18.73
N ASP A 203 11.64 -10.02 -17.52
CA ASP A 203 12.05 -11.39 -17.16
C ASP A 203 10.92 -12.04 -16.38
N ALA A 204 10.22 -12.99 -16.99
CA ALA A 204 9.07 -13.65 -16.36
C ALA A 204 9.42 -14.33 -15.03
N THR A 205 10.61 -14.91 -14.88
CA THR A 205 10.95 -15.63 -13.64
C THR A 205 11.12 -14.66 -12.48
N ARG A 206 11.88 -13.58 -12.71
CA ARG A 206 12.19 -12.58 -11.69
C ARG A 206 11.02 -11.65 -11.44
N ALA A 207 10.39 -11.15 -12.49
CA ALA A 207 9.27 -10.24 -12.40
C ALA A 207 8.03 -10.92 -11.80
N ASP A 208 7.65 -12.12 -12.24
CA ASP A 208 6.46 -12.79 -11.69
C ASP A 208 6.66 -13.13 -10.21
N ARG A 209 7.86 -13.57 -9.79
CA ARG A 209 8.19 -13.79 -8.37
C ARG A 209 8.11 -12.50 -7.56
N GLY A 210 8.72 -11.42 -8.06
CA GLY A 210 8.72 -10.10 -7.42
C GLY A 210 7.30 -9.56 -7.25
N MET A 211 6.49 -9.65 -8.30
CA MET A 211 5.10 -9.19 -8.30
C MET A 211 4.20 -10.05 -7.41
N LEU A 212 4.36 -11.37 -7.44
CA LEU A 212 3.60 -12.26 -6.57
C LEU A 212 3.88 -11.94 -5.09
N MET A 213 5.14 -11.74 -4.72
CA MET A 213 5.51 -11.29 -3.37
C MET A 213 4.92 -9.91 -3.06
N ALA A 214 5.04 -8.94 -3.96
CA ALA A 214 4.51 -7.59 -3.76
C ALA A 214 3.00 -7.60 -3.50
N ILE A 215 2.23 -8.32 -4.32
CA ILE A 215 0.78 -8.43 -4.14
C ILE A 215 0.47 -9.02 -2.76
N THR A 216 1.14 -10.11 -2.37
CA THR A 216 0.88 -10.74 -1.06
C THR A 216 1.25 -9.83 0.11
N ILE A 217 2.43 -9.19 0.10
CA ILE A 217 2.91 -8.42 1.26
C ILE A 217 2.32 -7.02 1.39
N PHE A 218 1.77 -6.46 0.32
CA PHE A 218 1.12 -5.15 0.37
C PHE A 218 -0.40 -5.28 0.30
N SER A 219 -0.93 -5.79 -0.80
CA SER A 219 -2.37 -5.84 -1.05
C SER A 219 -3.09 -6.83 -0.14
N GLU A 220 -2.63 -8.08 -0.09
CA GLU A 220 -3.35 -9.11 0.65
C GLU A 220 -3.19 -8.98 2.15
N ALA A 221 -2.01 -8.55 2.61
CA ALA A 221 -1.81 -8.18 4.00
C ALA A 221 -2.68 -6.97 4.42
N ALA A 222 -2.84 -5.95 3.56
CA ALA A 222 -3.74 -4.84 3.86
C ALA A 222 -5.22 -5.29 3.88
N ARG A 223 -5.62 -6.23 3.02
CA ARG A 223 -7.00 -6.75 2.99
C ARG A 223 -7.31 -7.69 4.15
N PHE A 224 -6.38 -8.54 4.57
CA PHE A 224 -6.66 -9.69 5.43
C PHE A 224 -5.70 -9.83 6.61
N GLY A 225 -6.25 -9.73 7.83
CA GLY A 225 -5.48 -9.92 9.05
C GLY A 225 -4.69 -11.22 9.19
N PRO A 226 -5.19 -12.39 8.76
CA PRO A 226 -4.42 -13.64 8.85
C PRO A 226 -3.15 -13.64 7.98
N ILE A 227 -3.21 -13.01 6.80
CA ILE A 227 -2.06 -12.88 5.89
C ILE A 227 -1.04 -11.91 6.47
N PHE A 228 -1.50 -10.76 6.96
CA PHE A 228 -0.66 -9.83 7.70
C PHE A 228 0.06 -10.50 8.88
N ASN A 229 -0.68 -11.23 9.73
CA ASN A 229 -0.12 -11.90 10.89
C ASN A 229 0.94 -12.97 10.50
N ARG A 230 0.75 -13.67 9.38
CA ARG A 230 1.75 -14.61 8.85
C ARG A 230 3.05 -13.92 8.50
N ILE A 231 2.97 -12.82 7.75
CA ILE A 231 4.16 -12.08 7.28
C ILE A 231 4.85 -11.39 8.46
N TYR A 232 4.08 -10.68 9.29
CA TYR A 232 4.57 -10.06 10.52
C TYR A 232 5.26 -11.10 11.42
N GLY A 233 4.63 -12.26 11.63
CA GLY A 233 5.17 -13.35 12.43
C GLY A 233 6.47 -13.92 11.85
N ASN A 234 6.55 -14.12 10.53
CA ASN A 234 7.76 -14.56 9.85
C ASN A 234 8.91 -13.56 10.01
N ILE A 235 8.65 -12.26 9.84
CA ILE A 235 9.67 -11.22 10.02
C ILE A 235 10.13 -11.16 11.48
N ASN A 236 9.18 -11.16 12.43
CA ASN A 236 9.46 -11.04 13.86
C ASN A 236 10.24 -12.26 14.40
N GLY A 237 9.79 -13.46 14.05
CA GLY A 237 10.38 -14.72 14.50
C GLY A 237 11.55 -15.20 13.64
N PHE A 238 11.89 -14.47 12.58
CA PHE A 238 12.85 -14.88 11.56
C PHE A 238 12.60 -16.31 11.03
N THR A 239 11.32 -16.62 10.82
CA THR A 239 10.87 -17.89 10.26
C THR A 239 10.53 -17.74 8.78
N ASN A 240 10.36 -18.86 8.10
CA ASN A 240 10.04 -18.88 6.68
C ASN A 240 8.82 -19.76 6.43
N TYR A 241 7.70 -19.49 7.11
CA TYR A 241 6.48 -20.22 6.80
C TYR A 241 5.88 -19.75 5.47
N GLN A 242 5.31 -20.68 4.73
CA GLN A 242 4.63 -20.39 3.47
C GLN A 242 3.29 -19.66 3.73
N LEU A 243 2.71 -19.09 2.67
CA LEU A 243 1.36 -18.51 2.70
C LEU A 243 0.33 -19.53 3.22
N SER A 244 0.45 -20.80 2.82
CA SER A 244 -0.49 -21.90 3.08
C SER A 244 -1.79 -21.80 2.29
N ARG A 245 -2.44 -22.97 2.13
CA ARG A 245 -3.65 -23.11 1.30
C ARG A 245 -4.82 -22.28 1.81
N ASP A 246 -5.06 -22.27 3.12
CA ASP A 246 -6.19 -21.55 3.71
C ASP A 246 -6.12 -20.04 3.44
N TYR A 247 -4.91 -19.47 3.40
CA TYR A 247 -4.71 -18.05 3.14
C TYR A 247 -4.74 -17.74 1.65
N ALA A 248 -4.23 -18.63 0.80
CA ALA A 248 -4.42 -18.50 -0.65
C ALA A 248 -5.91 -18.57 -1.04
N GLU A 249 -6.69 -19.44 -0.40
CA GLU A 249 -8.15 -19.51 -0.59
C GLU A 249 -8.85 -18.24 -0.12
N LEU A 250 -8.39 -17.62 0.98
CA LEU A 250 -8.94 -16.37 1.51
C LEU A 250 -8.87 -15.22 0.50
N GLU A 251 -7.76 -15.07 -0.21
CA GLU A 251 -7.57 -14.02 -1.22
C GLU A 251 -8.65 -14.09 -2.32
N ASN A 252 -9.05 -15.31 -2.71
CA ASN A 252 -10.10 -15.53 -3.71
C ASN A 252 -11.50 -15.18 -3.20
N GLN A 253 -11.69 -15.01 -1.88
CA GLN A 253 -12.99 -14.72 -1.26
C GLN A 253 -13.26 -13.22 -1.10
N TRP A 254 -12.31 -12.33 -1.44
CA TRP A 254 -12.41 -10.91 -1.13
C TRP A 254 -13.68 -10.23 -1.66
N GLY A 255 -14.04 -10.47 -2.93
CA GLY A 255 -15.28 -9.93 -3.50
C GLY A 255 -16.54 -10.57 -2.92
N ALA A 256 -16.52 -11.88 -2.67
CA ALA A 256 -17.64 -12.57 -2.02
C ALA A 256 -17.90 -12.04 -0.60
N LEU A 257 -16.83 -11.75 0.15
CA LEU A 257 -16.89 -11.12 1.46
C LEU A 257 -17.42 -9.69 1.38
N SER A 258 -16.98 -8.90 0.40
CA SER A 258 -17.46 -7.52 0.19
C SER A 258 -18.96 -7.49 -0.05
N ARG A 259 -19.49 -8.37 -0.92
CA ARG A 259 -20.95 -8.52 -1.15
C ARG A 259 -21.71 -9.03 0.06
N ALA A 260 -21.16 -10.00 0.80
CA ALA A 260 -21.80 -10.51 2.01
C ALA A 260 -21.87 -9.45 3.11
N ALA A 261 -20.82 -8.64 3.26
CA ALA A 261 -20.79 -7.50 4.16
C ALA A 261 -21.87 -6.47 3.81
N HIS A 262 -22.05 -6.15 2.53
CA HIS A 262 -23.16 -5.31 2.07
C HIS A 262 -24.52 -5.88 2.51
N ASN A 263 -24.75 -7.18 2.27
CA ASN A 263 -25.99 -7.84 2.67
C ASN A 263 -26.22 -7.75 4.18
N TRP A 264 -25.22 -8.04 5.00
CA TRP A 264 -25.33 -7.94 6.46
C TRP A 264 -25.64 -6.53 6.93
N GLN A 265 -25.07 -5.51 6.28
CA GLN A 265 -25.36 -4.10 6.59
C GLN A 265 -26.83 -3.73 6.30
N HIS A 266 -27.45 -4.39 5.32
CA HIS A 266 -28.86 -4.19 4.93
C HIS A 266 -29.82 -5.21 5.54
N GLY A 267 -29.38 -5.95 6.57
CA GLY A 267 -30.20 -6.96 7.25
C GLY A 267 -30.55 -8.17 6.38
N GLN A 268 -29.87 -8.36 5.25
CA GLN A 268 -30.07 -9.48 4.34
C GLN A 268 -29.17 -10.66 4.74
N PRO A 269 -29.68 -11.90 4.66
CA PRO A 269 -28.87 -13.08 4.95
C PRO A 269 -27.82 -13.31 3.86
N ALA A 270 -26.59 -13.56 4.28
CA ALA A 270 -25.49 -13.98 3.40
C ALA A 270 -24.54 -14.90 4.15
N THR A 271 -23.91 -15.84 3.43
CA THR A 271 -22.91 -16.77 3.97
C THR A 271 -21.70 -16.82 3.05
N VAL A 272 -20.51 -16.72 3.64
CA VAL A 272 -19.23 -16.89 2.93
C VAL A 272 -18.36 -17.87 3.71
N ARG A 273 -17.59 -18.70 3.01
CA ARG A 273 -16.66 -19.64 3.64
C ARG A 273 -15.26 -19.01 3.70
N VAL A 274 -14.70 -18.90 4.90
CA VAL A 274 -13.44 -18.21 5.20
C VAL A 274 -12.60 -19.12 6.08
N ILE A 275 -11.42 -19.57 5.62
CA ILE A 275 -10.51 -20.44 6.39
C ILE A 275 -11.30 -21.62 7.00
N GLY A 276 -12.03 -22.34 6.15
CA GLY A 276 -12.87 -23.47 6.58
C GLY A 276 -14.13 -23.13 7.39
N ASN A 277 -14.36 -21.88 7.79
CA ASN A 277 -15.49 -21.45 8.62
C ASN A 277 -16.61 -20.82 7.79
N ASN A 278 -17.87 -21.12 8.14
CA ASN A 278 -19.01 -20.35 7.63
C ASN A 278 -19.10 -19.02 8.40
N VAL A 279 -19.10 -17.93 7.64
CA VAL A 279 -19.23 -16.57 8.14
C VAL A 279 -20.57 -16.01 7.68
N THR A 280 -21.41 -15.64 8.64
CA THR A 280 -22.80 -15.19 8.41
C THR A 280 -23.10 -13.81 9.00
N SER A 281 -22.09 -13.15 9.60
CA SER A 281 -22.22 -11.83 10.20
C SER A 281 -20.85 -11.18 10.34
N PHE A 282 -20.84 -9.86 10.54
CA PHE A 282 -19.61 -9.14 10.84
C PHE A 282 -18.92 -9.60 12.13
N LEU A 283 -19.68 -9.96 13.17
CA LEU A 283 -19.12 -10.47 14.42
C LEU A 283 -18.35 -11.77 14.18
N ARG A 284 -18.94 -12.69 13.39
CA ARG A 284 -18.28 -13.94 13.02
C ARG A 284 -17.07 -13.69 12.14
N LEU A 285 -17.16 -12.74 11.20
CA LEU A 285 -16.03 -12.37 10.35
C LEU A 285 -14.85 -11.91 11.19
N ARG A 286 -15.07 -10.96 12.11
CA ARG A 286 -14.03 -10.46 13.03
C ARG A 286 -13.38 -11.58 13.85
N GLN A 287 -14.16 -12.56 14.32
CA GLN A 287 -13.59 -13.69 15.06
C GLN A 287 -12.67 -14.57 14.21
N VAL A 288 -12.94 -14.67 12.89
CA VAL A 288 -12.16 -15.53 11.98
C VAL A 288 -10.93 -14.82 11.43
N VAL A 289 -11.05 -13.54 11.05
CA VAL A 289 -9.97 -12.81 10.35
C VAL A 289 -9.32 -11.70 11.18
N GLY A 290 -9.87 -11.34 12.35
CA GLY A 290 -9.38 -10.23 13.17
C GLY A 290 -9.76 -8.86 12.59
N TYR A 291 -9.30 -8.57 11.37
CA TYR A 291 -9.72 -7.42 10.57
C TYR A 291 -9.84 -7.77 9.09
N VAL A 292 -10.59 -6.95 8.35
CA VAL A 292 -10.66 -6.99 6.88
C VAL A 292 -10.88 -5.59 6.31
N GLU A 293 -10.22 -5.31 5.18
CA GLU A 293 -10.56 -4.14 4.34
C GLU A 293 -11.28 -4.64 3.07
N LEU A 294 -12.52 -4.21 2.88
CA LEU A 294 -13.43 -4.62 1.83
C LEU A 294 -13.32 -3.70 0.61
N HIS A 295 -13.77 -4.18 -0.54
CA HIS A 295 -13.82 -3.37 -1.75
C HIS A 295 -14.94 -2.32 -1.61
N GLY A 296 -14.60 -1.03 -1.50
CA GLY A 296 -15.54 0.04 -1.21
C GLY A 296 -16.71 0.14 -2.18
N SER A 297 -16.49 -0.10 -3.47
CA SER A 297 -17.59 -0.12 -4.45
C SER A 297 -18.46 -1.39 -4.43
N GLU A 298 -18.00 -2.52 -3.89
CA GLU A 298 -18.81 -3.75 -3.81
C GLU A 298 -19.53 -3.89 -2.47
N ALA A 299 -19.01 -3.26 -1.41
CA ALA A 299 -19.59 -3.33 -0.07
C ALA A 299 -20.71 -2.29 0.17
N LEU A 300 -20.96 -1.40 -0.81
CA LEU A 300 -22.05 -0.40 -0.81
C LEU A 300 -23.18 -0.72 -1.81
N LEU A 301 -23.04 -1.75 -2.64
CA LEU A 301 -24.02 -2.20 -3.65
C LEU A 301 -24.74 -3.47 -3.23
#